data_AF-A0A316QAF3-F1
#
_entry.id   AF-A0A316QAF3-F1
#
_cell.length_a   1.000
_cell.length_b   1.000
_cell.length_c   1.000
_cell.angle_alpha   90.00
_cell.angle_beta   90.00
_cell.angle_gamma   90.00
#
_symmetry.space_group_name_H-M   'P 1'
#
loop_
_entity.id
_entity.type
_entity.pdbx_description
1 polymer ?
#
loop_
_entity_poly.entity_id
_entity_poly.type
_entity_poly.pdbx_seq_one_letter_code
_entity_poly.pdbx_strand_id
1 'polypeptide(L)' 'MEKETSIYLLYGREEDRGKPWCVWTGVSDAIHALDEVAESYGVEFSQEVVDRLYKELDDHIKSMKG' A
#
# COMPACT_ATOMS: atom_id res chain seq x y z
N MET A 1 -11.40 13.35 14.04
CA MET A 1 -11.78 12.20 13.18
C MET A 1 -10.64 12.03 12.21
N GLU A 2 -9.74 11.09 12.49
CA GLU A 2 -8.71 10.71 11.53
C GLU A 2 -9.43 10.30 10.25
N LYS A 3 -9.09 10.94 9.13
CA LYS A 3 -9.56 10.45 7.84
C LYS A 3 -8.89 9.10 7.68
N GLU A 4 -9.67 8.02 7.84
CA GLU A 4 -9.30 6.74 7.23
C GLU A 4 -9.08 7.06 5.75
N THR A 5 -7.80 7.22 5.37
CA THR A 5 -7.42 7.49 4.00
C THR A 5 -7.58 6.17 3.31
N SER A 6 -8.80 5.90 2.87
CA SER A 6 -9.14 4.57 2.46
C SER A 6 -8.50 4.29 1.12
N ILE A 7 -7.44 3.50 1.16
CA ILE A 7 -6.81 2.83 0.02
C ILE A 7 -7.76 1.80 -0.65
N TYR A 8 -9.07 1.89 -0.40
CA TYR A 8 -10.15 1.08 -0.97
C TYR A 8 -10.20 1.08 -2.51
N LEU A 9 -9.57 2.06 -3.18
CA LEU A 9 -9.40 2.06 -4.64
C LEU A 9 -8.43 0.97 -5.14
N LEU A 10 -7.49 0.52 -4.31
CA LEU A 10 -6.48 -0.50 -4.65
C LEU A 10 -6.93 -1.93 -4.34
N TYR A 11 -7.95 -2.08 -3.50
CA TYR A 11 -8.35 -3.38 -2.96
C TYR A 11 -9.45 -4.09 -3.74
N GLY A 12 -9.89 -3.56 -4.90
CA GLY A 12 -10.97 -4.17 -5.66
C GLY A 12 -12.30 -4.21 -4.89
N ARG A 13 -12.99 -5.36 -4.91
CA ARG A 13 -14.31 -5.54 -4.26
C ARG A 13 -14.18 -5.68 -2.74
N GLU A 14 -15.27 -5.47 -2.01
CA GLU A 14 -15.26 -5.64 -0.53
C GLU A 14 -14.76 -7.01 -0.08
N GLU A 15 -15.07 -8.07 -0.83
CA GLU A 15 -14.60 -9.44 -0.57
C GLU A 15 -13.07 -9.60 -0.63
N ASP A 16 -12.38 -8.73 -1.35
CA ASP A 16 -10.92 -8.76 -1.49
C ASP A 16 -10.22 -7.99 -0.38
N ARG A 17 -10.90 -7.03 0.25
CA ARG A 17 -10.39 -6.27 1.40
C ARG A 17 -10.16 -7.13 2.64
N GLY A 18 -10.92 -8.22 2.78
CA GLY A 18 -10.76 -9.17 3.88
C GLY A 18 -9.64 -10.19 3.67
N LYS A 19 -9.00 -10.22 2.49
CA LYS A 19 -7.99 -11.21 2.13
C LYS A 19 -6.59 -10.61 2.26
N PRO A 20 -5.77 -11.06 3.22
CA PRO A 20 -4.44 -10.47 3.43
C PRO A 20 -3.55 -10.49 2.18
N TRP A 21 -3.66 -11.51 1.34
CA TRP A 21 -2.88 -11.59 0.10
C TRP A 21 -3.33 -10.56 -0.94
N CYS A 22 -4.63 -10.30 -1.10
CA CYS A 22 -5.13 -9.27 -2.02
C CYS A 22 -4.64 -7.89 -1.58
N VAL A 23 -4.70 -7.65 -0.27
CA VAL A 23 -4.28 -6.39 0.35
C VAL A 23 -2.78 -6.16 0.13
N TRP A 24 -1.95 -7.19 0.37
CA TRP A 24 -0.51 -7.13 0.14
C TRP A 24 -0.18 -6.79 -1.32
N THR A 25 -0.76 -7.53 -2.27
CA THR A 25 -0.51 -7.33 -3.69
C THR A 25 -0.94 -5.94 -4.14
N GLY A 26 -2.18 -5.52 -3.84
CA GLY A 26 -2.70 -4.24 -4.31
C GLY A 26 -1.94 -3.02 -3.78
N VAL A 27 -1.48 -3.06 -2.53
CA VAL A 27 -0.70 -1.95 -1.96
C VAL A 27 0.74 -1.97 -2.45
N SER A 28 1.35 -3.15 -2.59
CA SER A 28 2.71 -3.25 -3.16
C SER A 28 2.76 -2.73 -4.59
N ASP A 29 1.77 -3.09 -5.42
CA ASP A 29 1.66 -2.59 -6.80
C ASP A 29 1.50 -1.07 -6.84
N ALA A 30 0.75 -0.49 -5.89
CA ALA A 30 0.57 0.95 -5.80
C ALA A 30 1.84 1.69 -5.35
N ILE A 31 2.56 1.14 -4.37
CA ILE A 31 3.85 1.69 -3.93
C ILE A 31 4.82 1.70 -5.12
N HIS A 32 4.91 0.59 -5.85
CA HIS A 32 5.76 0.47 -7.03
C HIS A 32 5.36 1.47 -8.12
N ALA A 33 4.07 1.58 -8.45
CA ALA A 33 3.60 2.50 -9.48
C ALA A 33 3.83 3.97 -9.10
N LEU A 34 3.69 4.33 -7.82
CA LEU A 34 4.00 5.68 -7.35
C LEU A 34 5.47 6.00 -7.52
N ASP A 35 6.35 5.04 -7.21
CA ASP A 35 7.80 5.18 -7.36
C ASP A 35 8.20 5.36 -8.83
N GLU A 36 7.75 4.48 -9.72
CA GLU A 36 7.99 4.59 -11.18
C GLU A 36 7.45 5.91 -11.75
N VAL A 37 6.26 6.34 -11.32
CA VAL A 37 5.69 7.62 -11.75
C VAL A 37 6.55 8.77 -11.26
N ALA A 38 6.96 8.79 -9.99
CA ALA A 38 7.82 9.85 -9.46
C ALA A 38 9.11 9.96 -10.28
N GLU A 39 9.78 8.83 -10.51
CA GLU A 39 11.01 8.76 -11.31
C GLU A 39 10.79 9.32 -12.73
N SER A 40 9.66 8.99 -13.36
CA SER A 40 9.33 9.46 -14.72
C SER A 40 9.21 10.99 -14.83
N TYR A 41 8.91 11.67 -13.72
CA TYR A 41 8.83 13.13 -13.62
C TYR A 41 10.08 13.77 -13.00
N GLY A 42 11.15 13.00 -12.77
CA GLY A 42 12.39 13.49 -12.17
C GLY A 42 12.27 13.80 -10.68
N VAL A 43 11.29 13.18 -10.00
CA VAL A 43 11.12 13.20 -8.55
C VAL A 43 11.53 11.83 -8.01
N GLU A 44 12.01 11.75 -6.78
CA GLU A 44 12.38 10.50 -6.14
C GLU A 44 11.75 10.46 -4.75
N PHE A 45 11.04 9.38 -4.43
CA PHE A 45 10.69 9.12 -3.04
C PHE A 45 11.93 8.65 -2.30
N SER A 46 12.14 9.12 -1.07
CA SER A 46 13.27 8.58 -0.30
C SER A 46 13.05 7.10 -0.01
N GLN A 47 14.13 6.32 -0.09
CA GLN A 47 14.09 4.89 0.27
C GLN A 47 13.50 4.66 1.67
N GLU A 48 13.77 5.56 2.61
CA GLU A 48 13.20 5.52 3.95
C GLU A 48 11.66 5.57 3.94
N VAL A 49 11.06 6.38 3.07
CA VAL A 49 9.60 6.46 2.94
C VAL A 49 9.05 5.17 2.33
N VAL A 50 9.69 4.65 1.27
CA VAL A 50 9.28 3.39 0.63
C VAL A 50 9.36 2.22 1.61
N ASP A 51 10.45 2.09 2.35
CA ASP A 51 10.65 1.04 3.36
C ASP A 51 9.61 1.15 4.48
N ARG A 52 9.31 2.37 4.92
CA ARG A 52 8.27 2.60 5.93
C ARG A 52 6.89 2.19 5.42
N LEU A 53 6.55 2.47 4.16
CA LEU A 53 5.27 2.05 3.58
C LEU A 53 5.14 0.51 3.56
N TYR A 54 6.19 -0.20 3.16
CA TYR A 54 6.19 -1.68 3.20
C TYR A 54 6.09 -2.22 4.62
N LYS A 55 6.73 -1.59 5.59
CA LYS A 55 6.62 -1.98 7.00
C LYS A 55 5.20 -1.82 7.52
N GLU A 56 4.57 -0.66 7.29
CA GLU A 56 3.18 -0.41 7.71
C GLU A 56 2.21 -1.39 7.03
N LEU A 57 2.45 -1.74 5.76
CA LEU A 57 1.70 -2.78 5.06
C LEU A 57 1.86 -4.15 5.73
N ASP A 58 3.09 -4.57 6.04
CA ASP A 58 3.36 -5.84 6.72
C ASP A 58 2.68 -5.91 8.11
N ASP A 59 2.77 -4.84 8.89
CA ASP A 59 2.11 -4.74 10.19
C ASP A 59 0.57 -4.79 10.05
N HIS A 60 0.01 -4.15 9.01
CA HIS A 60 -1.41 -4.26 8.69
C HIS A 60 -1.81 -5.71 8.34
N ILE A 61 -1.05 -6.38 7.46
CA ILE A 61 -1.30 -7.78 7.09
C ILE A 61 -1.22 -8.73 8.29
N LYS A 62 -0.28 -8.50 9.21
CA LYS A 62 -0.19 -9.27 10.47
C LYS A 62 -1.44 -9.05 11.32
N SER A 63 -1.92 -7.82 11.46
CA SER A 63 -3.14 -7.51 12.21
C SER A 63 -4.40 -8.20 11.64
N MET A 64 -4.46 -8.40 10.32
CA MET A 64 -5.56 -9.11 9.66
C MET A 64 -5.55 -10.63 9.90
N LYS A 65 -4.38 -11.22 10.17
CA LYS A 65 -4.22 -12.67 10.35
C LYS A 65 -4.52 -13.15 11.78
N GLY A 66 -4.55 -12.23 12.76
CA GLY A 66 -4.72 -12.53 14.18
C GLY A 66 -3.41 -12.83 14.87
#